data_AF-A0A935PJJ9-F1
#
_entry.id   AF-A0A935PJJ9-F1
#
_cell.length_a   1.000
_cell.length_b   1.000
_cell.length_c   1.000
_cell.angle_alpha   90.00
_cell.angle_beta   90.00
_cell.angle_gamma   90.00
#
_symmetry.space_group_name_H-M   'P 1'
#
loop_
_entity.id
_entity.type
_entity.pdbx_description
1 polymer ?
#
loop_
_entity_poly.entity_id
_entity_poly.type
_entity_poly.pdbx_seq_one_letter_code
_entity_poly.pdbx_strand_id
1 'polypeptide(L)'
;MAKTLGEARLQYARIAVEHANSAWADKAMLRLAQLDYGSGNSESAVLRVKRIFTDFPESAVIPVAALFGARAAFERREGPLACDWITRGLQQVGSDLELKNQLEFAKQRCTPEELARLAAIPKSDSLKRPEVMPPKTPVTSTPTTTTAPPSAPTTAGKSTTSPWRVQVAAISDPASIRRATQQIEKAGYMAYRVAGPKGLTKLQAGPFSTREAAVAAVGKLKAAVGGAPFVVKAP
;
A
#
# COMPACT_ATOMS: atom_id res chain seq x y z
N MET A 1 -16.73 -7.80 13.26
CA MET A 1 -15.38 -7.56 13.84
C MET A 1 -14.48 -8.72 13.47
N ALA A 2 -13.15 -8.56 13.48
CA ALA A 2 -12.22 -9.69 13.38
C ALA A 2 -12.35 -10.62 14.61
N LYS A 3 -12.24 -11.93 14.39
CA LYS A 3 -12.23 -12.97 15.45
C LYS A 3 -10.83 -13.43 15.82
N THR A 4 -9.83 -13.16 14.96
CA THR A 4 -8.45 -13.61 15.15
C THR A 4 -7.44 -12.48 14.83
N LEU A 5 -6.21 -12.63 15.35
CA LEU A 5 -5.10 -11.70 15.06
C LEU A 5 -4.78 -11.64 13.56
N GLY A 6 -4.88 -12.77 12.85
CA GLY A 6 -4.69 -12.86 11.41
C GLY A 6 -5.77 -12.11 10.62
N GLU A 7 -7.05 -12.26 10.99
CA GLU A 7 -8.14 -11.48 10.40
C GLU A 7 -7.97 -9.97 10.63
N ALA A 8 -7.60 -9.56 11.85
CA ALA A 8 -7.37 -8.15 12.17
C ALA A 8 -6.23 -7.58 11.32
N ARG A 9 -5.10 -8.30 11.21
CA ARG A 9 -3.97 -7.94 10.35
C ARG A 9 -4.39 -7.80 8.87
N LEU A 10 -5.21 -8.71 8.35
CA LEU A 10 -5.72 -8.62 6.98
C LEU A 10 -6.67 -7.43 6.76
N GLN A 11 -7.53 -7.12 7.74
CA GLN A 11 -8.43 -5.97 7.68
C GLN A 11 -7.66 -4.64 7.70
N TYR A 12 -6.67 -4.48 8.58
CA TYR A 12 -5.81 -3.29 8.58
C TYR A 12 -4.96 -3.20 7.30
N ALA A 13 -4.44 -4.32 6.79
CA ALA A 13 -3.68 -4.35 5.54
C ALA A 13 -4.52 -3.90 4.33
N ARG A 14 -5.80 -4.31 4.26
CA ARG A 14 -6.75 -3.79 3.26
C ARG A 14 -6.91 -2.27 3.38
N ILE A 15 -7.16 -1.74 4.58
CA ILE A 15 -7.35 -0.29 4.78
C ILE A 15 -6.10 0.49 4.35
N ALA A 16 -4.91 0.03 4.74
CA ALA A 16 -3.64 0.70 4.42
C ALA A 16 -3.23 0.66 2.92
N VAL A 17 -3.84 -0.22 2.10
CA VAL A 17 -3.48 -0.42 0.68
C VAL A 17 -4.63 -0.04 -0.26
N GLU A 18 -5.83 -0.60 -0.04
CA GLU A 18 -7.01 -0.35 -0.89
C GLU A 18 -7.71 0.98 -0.54
N HIS A 19 -7.47 1.51 0.67
CA HIS A 19 -8.12 2.73 1.19
C HIS A 19 -7.11 3.75 1.76
N ALA A 20 -5.93 3.86 1.15
CA ALA A 20 -4.80 4.67 1.64
C ALA A 20 -5.11 6.18 1.83
N ASN A 21 -6.12 6.72 1.15
CA ASN A 21 -6.58 8.11 1.32
C ASN A 21 -7.70 8.27 2.37
N SER A 22 -8.05 7.22 3.12
CA SER A 22 -9.11 7.28 4.15
C SER A 22 -8.57 7.79 5.49
N ALA A 23 -9.44 8.41 6.30
CA ALA A 23 -9.17 8.83 7.68
C ALA A 23 -8.94 7.67 8.69
N TRP A 24 -8.68 6.45 8.17
CA TRP A 24 -8.35 5.24 8.90
C TRP A 24 -7.00 4.64 8.46
N ALA A 25 -6.40 5.11 7.37
CA ALA A 25 -5.19 4.52 6.80
C ALA A 25 -3.97 4.68 7.71
N ASP A 26 -3.82 5.85 8.33
CA ASP A 26 -2.81 6.17 9.34
C ASP A 26 -2.90 5.22 10.56
N LYS A 27 -4.10 5.08 11.13
CA LYS A 27 -4.41 4.21 12.27
C LYS A 27 -4.22 2.74 11.91
N ALA A 28 -4.59 2.33 10.69
CA ALA A 28 -4.37 0.97 10.20
C ALA A 28 -2.87 0.67 10.04
N MET A 29 -2.07 1.60 9.51
CA MET A 29 -0.61 1.43 9.44
C MET A 29 0.03 1.37 10.84
N LEU A 30 -0.42 2.20 11.80
CA LEU A 30 0.02 2.12 13.20
C LEU A 30 -0.32 0.74 13.81
N ARG A 31 -1.56 0.26 13.66
CA ARG A 31 -1.95 -1.06 14.19
C ARG A 31 -1.13 -2.19 13.56
N LEU A 32 -0.84 -2.12 12.27
CA LEU A 32 0.06 -3.09 11.62
C LEU A 32 1.50 -3.02 12.14
N ALA A 33 2.02 -1.82 12.43
CA ALA A 33 3.36 -1.65 13.01
C ALA A 33 3.44 -2.20 14.44
N GLN A 34 2.39 -1.97 15.25
CA GLN A 34 2.25 -2.54 16.60
C GLN A 34 2.16 -4.08 16.56
N LEU A 35 1.42 -4.64 15.59
CA LEU A 35 1.32 -6.09 15.38
C LEU A 35 2.65 -6.72 14.92
N ASP A 36 3.42 -6.03 14.08
CA ASP A 36 4.75 -6.48 13.67
C ASP A 36 5.75 -6.43 14.84
N TYR A 37 5.77 -5.34 15.60
CA TYR A 37 6.61 -5.21 16.79
C TYR A 37 6.27 -6.28 17.84
N GLY A 38 4.99 -6.42 18.18
CA GLY A 38 4.50 -7.43 19.13
C GLY A 38 4.63 -8.90 18.68
N SER A 39 5.12 -9.16 17.47
CA SER A 39 5.48 -10.50 16.98
C SER A 39 6.98 -10.65 16.68
N GLY A 40 7.82 -9.72 17.16
CA GLY A 40 9.27 -9.73 16.95
C GLY A 40 9.72 -9.37 15.54
N ASN A 41 8.79 -8.97 14.65
CA ASN A 41 9.09 -8.54 13.28
C ASN A 41 9.45 -7.04 13.26
N SER A 42 10.49 -6.69 14.00
CA SER A 42 10.96 -5.31 14.17
C SER A 42 11.37 -4.67 12.83
N GLU A 43 11.73 -5.46 11.81
CA GLU A 43 11.95 -4.96 10.44
C GLU A 43 10.67 -4.42 9.80
N SER A 44 9.58 -5.19 9.82
CA SER A 44 8.30 -4.75 9.24
C SER A 44 7.68 -3.61 10.04
N ALA A 45 7.89 -3.57 11.36
CA ALA A 45 7.52 -2.44 12.20
C ALA A 45 8.27 -1.15 11.77
N VAL A 46 9.60 -1.22 11.63
CA VAL A 46 10.43 -0.11 11.14
C VAL A 46 9.99 0.33 9.74
N LEU A 47 9.77 -0.58 8.79
CA LEU A 47 9.33 -0.23 7.43
C LEU A 47 7.96 0.46 7.41
N ARG A 48 7.02 0.06 8.28
CA ARG A 48 5.73 0.76 8.40
C ARG A 48 5.85 2.11 9.04
N VAL A 49 6.66 2.28 10.09
CA VAL A 49 6.84 3.59 10.72
C VAL A 49 7.55 4.56 9.77
N LYS A 50 8.57 4.10 9.00
CA LYS A 50 9.16 4.87 7.87
C LYS A 50 8.06 5.37 6.92
N ARG A 51 7.07 4.53 6.61
CA ARG A 51 5.93 4.90 5.76
C ARG A 51 4.90 5.82 6.44
N ILE A 52 4.64 5.70 7.75
CA ILE A 52 3.75 6.62 8.48
C ILE A 52 4.31 8.04 8.43
N PHE A 53 5.60 8.23 8.74
CA PHE A 53 6.29 9.52 8.66
C PHE A 53 6.35 10.12 7.24
N THR A 54 6.21 9.31 6.19
CA THR A 54 6.28 9.75 4.78
C THR A 54 4.89 10.05 4.20
N ASP A 55 3.94 9.12 4.37
CA ASP A 55 2.60 9.23 3.79
C ASP A 55 1.66 10.12 4.65
N PHE A 56 1.89 10.20 5.97
CA PHE A 56 0.99 10.84 6.95
C PHE A 56 1.72 11.77 7.94
N PRO A 57 2.52 12.76 7.47
CA PRO A 57 3.39 13.58 8.31
C PRO A 57 2.66 14.41 9.39
N GLU A 58 1.41 14.80 9.12
CA GLU A 58 0.57 15.61 10.02
C GLU A 58 -0.42 14.76 10.85
N SER A 59 -0.29 13.43 10.86
CA SER A 59 -1.25 12.58 11.60
C SER A 59 -0.93 12.51 13.10
N ALA A 60 -1.96 12.67 13.92
CA ALA A 60 -1.92 12.45 15.37
C ALA A 60 -1.44 11.04 15.79
N VAL A 61 -1.30 10.08 14.86
CA VAL A 61 -0.68 8.77 15.17
C VAL A 61 0.86 8.84 15.26
N ILE A 62 1.51 9.91 14.78
CA ILE A 62 2.97 10.04 14.67
C ILE A 62 3.68 9.84 16.02
N PRO A 63 3.29 10.47 17.14
CA PRO A 63 3.97 10.26 18.43
C PRO A 63 3.90 8.81 18.94
N VAL A 64 2.80 8.10 18.65
CA VAL A 64 2.67 6.66 18.97
C VAL A 64 3.51 5.82 18.01
N ALA A 65 3.50 6.15 16.71
CA ALA A 65 4.31 5.47 15.71
C ALA A 65 5.81 5.62 15.99
N ALA A 66 6.24 6.80 16.42
CA ALA A 66 7.59 7.10 16.88
C ALA A 66 8.03 6.16 18.01
N LEU A 67 7.20 6.01 19.06
CA LEU A 67 7.51 5.18 20.21
C LEU A 67 7.70 3.70 19.85
N PHE A 68 6.79 3.12 19.06
CA PHE A 68 6.90 1.72 18.63
C PHE A 68 8.02 1.52 17.59
N GLY A 69 8.19 2.47 16.67
CA GLY A 69 9.26 2.44 15.67
C GLY A 69 10.65 2.54 16.29
N ALA A 70 10.84 3.43 17.26
CA ALA A 70 12.12 3.60 17.93
C ALA A 70 12.51 2.37 18.77
N ARG A 71 11.55 1.73 19.46
CA ARG A 71 11.77 0.42 20.12
C ARG A 71 12.26 -0.63 19.11
N ALA A 72 11.56 -0.78 17.98
CA ALA A 72 11.91 -1.69 16.90
C ALA A 72 13.28 -1.37 16.22
N ALA A 73 13.60 -0.09 16.07
CA ALA A 73 14.85 0.37 15.49
C ALA A 73 16.04 0.13 16.44
N PHE A 74 15.89 0.38 17.75
CA PHE A 74 16.92 0.07 18.74
C PHE A 74 17.26 -1.43 18.81
N GLU A 75 16.26 -2.32 18.72
CA GLU A 75 16.48 -3.78 18.64
C GLU A 75 17.32 -4.17 17.42
N ARG A 76 17.12 -3.47 16.30
CA ARG A 76 17.88 -3.62 15.06
C ARG A 76 19.22 -2.87 15.04
N ARG A 77 19.57 -2.18 16.14
CA ARG A 77 20.73 -1.28 16.24
C ARG A 77 20.68 -0.09 15.25
N GLU A 78 19.52 0.24 14.70
CA GLU A 78 19.24 1.47 13.91
C GLU A 78 19.10 2.68 14.86
N GLY A 79 20.07 2.91 15.75
CA GLY A 79 20.05 3.94 16.81
C GLY A 79 19.74 5.36 16.32
N PRO A 80 20.44 5.88 15.29
CA PRO A 80 20.21 7.25 14.81
C PRO A 80 18.78 7.47 14.28
N LEU A 81 18.16 6.42 13.72
CA LEU A 81 16.77 6.44 13.27
C LEU A 81 15.79 6.39 14.46
N ALA A 82 16.08 5.57 15.48
CA ALA A 82 15.28 5.54 16.70
C ALA A 82 15.22 6.94 17.35
N CYS A 83 16.37 7.62 17.40
CA CYS A 83 16.51 8.96 17.95
C CYS A 83 15.83 10.04 17.09
N ASP A 84 15.96 9.99 15.76
CA ASP A 84 15.20 10.84 14.83
C ASP A 84 13.69 10.76 15.10
N TRP A 85 13.17 9.54 15.21
CA TRP A 85 11.75 9.31 15.48
C TRP A 85 11.30 9.77 16.85
N ILE A 86 12.09 9.52 17.90
CA ILE A 86 11.77 10.03 19.25
C ILE A 86 11.73 11.56 19.24
N THR A 87 12.71 12.23 18.61
CA THR A 87 12.74 13.69 18.48
C THR A 87 11.52 14.24 17.73
N ARG A 88 11.12 13.63 16.60
CA ARG A 88 9.90 14.04 15.88
C ARG A 88 8.62 13.74 16.66
N GLY A 89 8.55 12.60 17.34
CA GLY A 89 7.43 12.23 18.20
C GLY A 89 7.24 13.25 19.34
N LEU A 90 8.32 13.73 19.94
CA LEU A 90 8.31 14.77 20.97
C LEU A 90 7.97 16.17 20.44
N GLN A 91 8.15 16.43 19.14
CA GLN A 91 7.72 17.68 18.49
C GLN A 91 6.21 17.69 18.17
N GLN A 92 5.60 16.52 17.99
CA GLN A 92 4.17 16.38 17.66
C GLN A 92 3.30 15.83 18.81
N VAL A 93 3.89 15.45 19.96
CA VAL A 93 3.10 15.02 21.13
C VAL A 93 2.40 16.22 21.76
N GLY A 94 1.06 16.18 21.79
CA GLY A 94 0.22 17.20 22.38
C GLY A 94 0.15 17.11 23.90
N SER A 95 -1.07 17.20 24.44
CA SER A 95 -1.33 17.12 25.88
C SER A 95 -1.23 15.72 26.50
N ASP A 96 -0.83 14.70 25.74
CA ASP A 96 -0.62 13.33 26.24
C ASP A 96 0.70 13.24 27.02
N LEU A 97 0.61 13.53 28.33
CA LEU A 97 1.76 13.50 29.24
C LEU A 97 2.36 12.10 29.39
N GLU A 98 1.54 11.05 29.32
CA GLU A 98 1.98 9.66 29.44
C GLU A 98 2.84 9.27 28.23
N LEU A 99 2.35 9.53 27.01
CA LEU A 99 3.11 9.30 25.78
C LEU A 99 4.37 10.18 25.70
N LYS A 100 4.29 11.44 26.16
CA LYS A 100 5.44 12.34 26.25
C LYS A 100 6.51 11.81 27.20
N ASN A 101 6.12 11.32 28.38
CA ASN A 101 7.03 10.71 29.36
C ASN A 101 7.67 9.43 28.81
N GLN A 102 6.90 8.58 28.11
CA GLN A 102 7.45 7.37 27.46
C GLN A 102 8.44 7.70 26.34
N LEU A 103 8.23 8.80 25.60
CA LEU A 103 9.16 9.27 24.56
C LEU A 103 10.43 9.92 25.16
N GLU A 104 10.32 10.79 26.17
CA GLU A 104 11.49 11.35 26.87
C GLU A 104 12.30 10.26 27.60
N PHE A 105 11.65 9.23 28.15
CA PHE A 105 12.35 8.06 28.69
C PHE A 105 13.09 7.28 27.60
N ALA A 106 12.46 7.03 26.44
CA ALA A 106 13.12 6.37 25.32
C ALA A 106 14.32 7.16 24.77
N LYS A 107 14.26 8.49 24.81
CA LYS A 107 15.31 9.44 24.40
C LYS A 107 16.58 9.32 25.23
N GLN A 108 16.51 8.85 26.48
CA GLN A 108 17.68 8.63 27.34
C GLN A 108 18.67 7.60 26.75
N ARG A 109 18.23 6.79 25.78
CA ARG A 109 19.06 5.82 25.06
C ARG A 109 19.85 6.43 23.88
N CYS A 110 19.61 7.70 23.54
CA CYS A 110 20.27 8.38 22.45
C CYS A 110 21.62 8.96 22.89
N THR A 111 22.65 8.77 22.08
CA THR A 111 23.98 9.34 22.35
C THR A 111 23.99 10.85 22.12
N PRO A 112 24.92 11.60 22.78
CA PRO A 112 25.14 13.02 22.49
C PRO A 112 25.45 13.28 21.01
N GLU A 113 26.14 12.35 20.34
CA GLU A 113 26.43 12.45 18.90
C GLU A 113 25.16 12.37 18.03
N GLU A 114 24.26 11.43 18.30
CA GLU A 114 22.99 11.31 17.56
C GLU A 114 22.14 12.56 17.77
N LEU A 115 22.03 13.05 19.00
CA LEU A 115 21.29 14.26 19.32
C LEU A 115 21.90 15.52 18.65
N ALA A 116 23.23 15.64 18.63
CA ALA A 116 23.93 16.74 17.94
C ALA A 116 23.73 16.68 16.41
N ARG A 117 23.81 15.49 15.81
CA ARG A 117 23.54 15.29 14.37
C ARG A 117 22.11 15.68 14.00
N LEU A 118 21.12 15.32 14.84
CA LEU A 118 19.72 15.71 14.63
C LEU A 118 19.48 17.21 14.79
N ALA A 119 20.13 17.86 15.76
CA ALA A 119 20.07 19.30 15.95
C ALA A 119 20.68 20.10 14.78
N ALA A 120 21.64 19.51 14.04
CA ALA A 120 22.26 20.10 12.86
C ALA A 120 21.44 19.94 11.56
N ILE A 121 20.35 19.16 11.55
CA ILE A 121 19.47 19.04 10.38
C ILE A 121 18.67 20.35 10.24
N PRO A 122 18.74 21.08 9.10
CA PRO A 122 17.92 22.25 8.90
C PRO A 122 16.44 21.87 8.89
N LYS A 123 15.61 22.66 9.59
CA LYS A 123 14.15 22.47 9.64
C LYS A 123 13.53 22.80 8.28
N SER A 124 13.57 21.84 7.36
CA SER A 124 13.02 21.96 6.02
C SER A 124 11.49 22.03 6.07
N ASP A 125 10.95 23.25 5.96
CA ASP A 125 9.52 23.54 5.94
C ASP A 125 8.87 23.08 4.61
N SER A 126 8.75 21.77 4.44
CA SER A 126 8.20 21.13 3.23
C SER A 126 7.71 19.70 3.49
N LEU A 127 6.75 19.55 4.41
CA LEU A 127 5.85 18.39 4.46
C LEU A 127 4.42 18.75 4.01
N LYS A 128 4.27 19.88 3.31
CA LYS A 128 3.03 20.32 2.69
C LYS A 128 2.69 19.45 1.48
N ARG A 129 2.03 18.31 1.76
CA ARG A 129 1.24 17.55 0.79
C ARG A 129 0.44 18.54 -0.08
N PRO A 130 0.45 18.43 -1.41
CA PRO A 130 -0.43 19.24 -2.26
C PRO A 130 -1.88 18.99 -1.87
N GLU A 131 -2.51 20.00 -1.28
CA GLU A 131 -3.89 19.89 -0.81
C GLU A 131 -4.83 20.01 -2.02
N VAL A 132 -5.27 18.85 -2.52
CA VAL A 132 -6.28 18.77 -3.57
C VAL A 132 -7.62 19.23 -2.99
N MET A 133 -7.89 20.53 -3.13
CA MET A 133 -9.13 21.18 -2.68
C MET A 133 -10.37 20.39 -3.16
N PRO A 134 -11.36 20.15 -2.29
CA PRO A 134 -12.58 19.46 -2.67
C PRO A 134 -13.51 20.40 -3.47
N PRO A 135 -13.96 20.03 -4.69
CA PRO A 135 -15.00 20.76 -5.38
C PRO A 135 -16.36 20.54 -4.69
N LYS A 136 -16.76 21.48 -3.83
CA LYS A 136 -18.14 21.60 -3.35
C LYS A 136 -19.04 22.12 -4.48
N THR A 137 -19.86 21.27 -5.09
CA THR A 137 -21.30 21.51 -5.34
C THR A 137 -21.96 20.28 -6.00
N PRO A 138 -23.29 20.08 -5.87
CA PRO A 138 -23.96 18.86 -6.32
C PRO A 138 -24.51 18.99 -7.75
N VAL A 139 -24.64 17.86 -8.46
CA VAL A 139 -25.55 17.74 -9.62
C VAL A 139 -26.25 16.38 -9.59
N THR A 140 -27.54 16.40 -9.93
CA THR A 140 -28.47 15.27 -9.78
C THR A 140 -29.07 14.90 -11.13
N SER A 141 -29.15 13.59 -11.41
CA SER A 141 -30.09 12.94 -12.35
C SER A 141 -30.01 13.15 -13.88
N THR A 142 -29.50 12.10 -14.55
CA THR A 142 -30.17 11.39 -15.68
C THR A 142 -30.16 12.06 -17.10
N PRO A 143 -30.75 11.50 -18.21
CA PRO A 143 -29.90 11.00 -19.32
C PRO A 143 -30.28 11.48 -20.75
N THR A 144 -29.51 11.08 -21.77
CA THR A 144 -29.98 11.00 -23.18
C THR A 144 -29.23 9.92 -23.97
N THR A 145 -29.75 9.51 -25.14
CA THR A 145 -29.34 8.33 -25.94
C THR A 145 -29.30 8.69 -27.45
N THR A 146 -28.90 7.74 -28.33
CA THR A 146 -29.02 7.78 -29.83
C THR A 146 -27.99 8.71 -30.53
N THR A 147 -27.33 8.41 -31.67
CA THR A 147 -27.42 7.28 -32.66
C THR A 147 -26.08 7.06 -33.42
N ALA A 148 -25.95 5.95 -34.18
CA ALA A 148 -24.93 5.63 -35.21
C ALA A 148 -25.67 5.11 -36.49
N PRO A 149 -25.19 4.25 -37.44
CA PRO A 149 -23.86 3.70 -37.83
C PRO A 149 -23.53 4.16 -39.30
N PRO A 150 -22.93 3.41 -40.26
CA PRO A 150 -22.01 2.25 -40.31
C PRO A 150 -20.60 2.68 -40.84
N SER A 151 -19.68 1.96 -41.52
CA SER A 151 -19.48 0.58 -42.08
C SER A 151 -17.98 0.22 -41.88
N ALA A 152 -17.43 -1.01 -41.88
CA ALA A 152 -17.62 -2.30 -42.58
C ALA A 152 -16.87 -2.41 -43.95
N PRO A 153 -16.10 -3.50 -44.24
CA PRO A 153 -16.20 -4.85 -43.64
C PRO A 153 -14.91 -5.55 -43.11
N THR A 154 -15.09 -6.25 -41.98
CA THR A 154 -14.66 -7.65 -41.70
C THR A 154 -13.19 -8.12 -41.81
N THR A 155 -12.59 -8.40 -40.64
CA THR A 155 -12.17 -9.79 -40.28
C THR A 155 -12.26 -9.98 -38.74
N ALA A 156 -12.29 -11.23 -38.27
CA ALA A 156 -12.82 -11.56 -36.94
C ALA A 156 -11.76 -11.73 -35.83
N GLY A 157 -12.06 -11.17 -34.65
CA GLY A 157 -11.31 -11.37 -33.41
C GLY A 157 -11.75 -10.32 -32.39
N LYS A 158 -12.75 -10.64 -31.54
CA LYS A 158 -13.39 -9.66 -30.63
C LYS A 158 -12.43 -9.19 -29.54
N SER A 159 -11.64 -8.16 -29.85
CA SER A 159 -10.92 -7.33 -28.88
C SER A 159 -11.93 -6.51 -28.07
N THR A 160 -12.55 -7.15 -27.08
CA THR A 160 -13.32 -6.44 -26.06
C THR A 160 -12.35 -5.54 -25.29
N THR A 161 -12.39 -4.23 -25.59
CA THR A 161 -11.60 -3.17 -24.95
C THR A 161 -12.09 -2.94 -23.53
N SER A 162 -11.96 -3.97 -22.69
CA SER A 162 -12.46 -3.96 -21.34
C SER A 162 -11.41 -3.37 -20.40
N PRO A 163 -11.79 -2.42 -19.52
CA PRO A 163 -10.82 -1.68 -18.74
C PRO A 163 -10.16 -2.49 -17.62
N TRP A 164 -10.54 -3.75 -17.37
CA TRP A 164 -10.00 -4.56 -16.26
C TRP A 164 -9.29 -5.82 -16.75
N ARG A 165 -8.19 -6.13 -16.05
CA ARG A 165 -7.41 -7.38 -16.16
C ARG A 165 -7.05 -7.85 -14.75
N VAL A 166 -6.65 -9.10 -14.59
CA VAL A 166 -6.11 -9.62 -13.33
C VAL A 166 -4.62 -9.84 -13.51
N GLN A 167 -3.75 -9.08 -12.83
CA GLN A 167 -2.34 -9.41 -12.78
C GLN A 167 -2.16 -10.62 -11.87
N VAL A 168 -1.61 -11.71 -12.42
CA VAL A 168 -1.51 -13.01 -11.73
C VAL A 168 -0.13 -13.22 -11.11
N ALA A 169 0.92 -12.80 -11.82
CA ALA A 169 2.30 -12.88 -11.36
C ALA A 169 3.18 -11.78 -11.98
N ALA A 170 4.36 -11.56 -11.40
CA ALA A 170 5.44 -10.78 -12.00
C ALA A 170 6.75 -11.59 -11.83
N ILE A 171 7.30 -12.09 -12.94
CA ILE A 171 8.37 -13.10 -12.94
C ILE A 171 9.43 -12.73 -13.99
N SER A 172 10.70 -12.97 -13.71
CA SER A 172 11.82 -12.79 -14.67
C SER A 172 12.17 -14.06 -15.45
N ASP A 173 12.06 -15.25 -14.86
CA ASP A 173 12.39 -16.53 -15.50
C ASP A 173 11.49 -16.84 -16.74
N PRO A 174 12.07 -16.98 -17.95
CA PRO A 174 11.34 -17.34 -19.17
C PRO A 174 10.58 -18.68 -19.09
N ALA A 175 11.06 -19.67 -18.33
CA ALA A 175 10.38 -20.97 -18.23
C ALA A 175 9.09 -20.86 -17.41
N SER A 176 9.15 -20.18 -16.26
CA SER A 176 7.99 -19.85 -15.42
C SER A 176 7.01 -18.92 -16.14
N ILE A 177 7.49 -17.94 -16.92
CA ILE A 177 6.63 -17.10 -17.77
C ILE A 177 5.83 -17.95 -18.76
N ARG A 178 6.46 -18.93 -19.44
CA ARG A 178 5.75 -19.85 -20.36
C ARG A 178 4.71 -20.70 -19.62
N ARG A 179 5.08 -21.35 -18.51
CA ARG A 179 4.16 -22.19 -17.70
C ARG A 179 2.94 -21.40 -17.21
N ALA A 180 3.17 -20.22 -16.63
CA ALA A 180 2.09 -19.37 -16.13
C ALA A 180 1.21 -18.78 -17.26
N THR A 181 1.77 -18.54 -18.47
CA THR A 181 0.95 -18.20 -19.66
C THR A 181 -0.03 -19.35 -19.97
N GLN A 182 0.48 -20.58 -20.11
CA GLN A 182 -0.32 -21.77 -20.42
C GLN A 182 -1.37 -22.09 -19.34
N GLN A 183 -1.09 -21.80 -18.07
CA GLN A 183 -2.04 -21.97 -16.97
C GLN A 183 -3.19 -20.95 -17.02
N ILE A 184 -2.94 -19.71 -17.46
CA ILE A 184 -3.99 -18.69 -17.68
C ILE A 184 -4.90 -19.11 -18.85
N GLU A 185 -4.30 -19.57 -19.96
CA GLU A 185 -5.01 -20.04 -21.15
C GLU A 185 -5.84 -21.29 -20.84
N LYS A 186 -5.27 -22.28 -20.13
CA LYS A 186 -5.98 -23.49 -19.66
C LYS A 186 -7.09 -23.18 -18.65
N ALA A 187 -7.03 -22.05 -17.95
CA ALA A 187 -8.10 -21.56 -17.09
C ALA A 187 -9.23 -20.83 -17.86
N GLY A 188 -9.11 -20.68 -19.18
CA GLY A 188 -10.12 -20.09 -20.05
C GLY A 188 -10.03 -18.57 -20.23
N TYR A 189 -8.87 -17.97 -19.98
CA TYR A 189 -8.64 -16.52 -20.09
C TYR A 189 -7.52 -16.20 -21.08
N MET A 190 -7.59 -15.04 -21.76
CA MET A 190 -6.46 -14.59 -22.59
C MET A 190 -5.32 -14.12 -21.69
N ALA A 191 -4.11 -14.62 -21.95
CA ALA A 191 -2.89 -14.21 -21.26
C ALA A 191 -2.25 -13.00 -21.96
N TYR A 192 -1.89 -11.99 -21.17
CA TYR A 192 -1.18 -10.80 -21.61
C TYR A 192 0.15 -10.67 -20.87
N ARG A 193 1.23 -10.40 -21.61
CA ARG A 193 2.55 -10.08 -21.06
C ARG A 193 2.74 -8.57 -21.10
N VAL A 194 3.04 -7.96 -19.96
CA VAL A 194 3.29 -6.52 -19.82
C VAL A 194 4.67 -6.32 -19.19
N ALA A 195 5.47 -5.42 -19.75
CA ALA A 195 6.77 -5.08 -19.19
C ALA A 195 6.61 -4.49 -17.76
N GLY A 196 7.38 -5.01 -16.81
CA GLY A 196 7.46 -4.53 -15.44
C GLY A 196 8.81 -3.88 -15.13
N PRO A 197 8.88 -3.09 -14.04
CA PRO A 197 10.14 -2.53 -13.58
C PRO A 197 11.13 -3.64 -13.22
N LYS A 198 12.43 -3.35 -13.33
CA LYS A 198 13.54 -4.28 -13.02
C LYS A 198 13.53 -5.58 -13.85
N GLY A 199 13.03 -5.54 -15.09
CA GLY A 199 13.07 -6.69 -16.02
C GLY A 199 12.05 -7.80 -15.72
N LEU A 200 11.13 -7.58 -14.78
CA LEU A 200 10.06 -8.53 -14.48
C LEU A 200 8.97 -8.50 -15.55
N THR A 201 8.58 -9.66 -16.08
CA THR A 201 7.37 -9.77 -16.93
C THR A 201 6.14 -9.89 -16.03
N LYS A 202 5.24 -8.92 -16.10
CA LYS A 202 3.90 -8.99 -15.49
C LYS A 202 3.02 -9.86 -16.38
N LEU A 203 2.47 -10.94 -15.83
CA LEU A 203 1.45 -11.75 -16.48
C LEU A 203 0.07 -11.30 -16.01
N GLN A 204 -0.80 -11.01 -16.96
CA GLN A 204 -2.18 -10.60 -16.74
C GLN A 204 -3.15 -11.53 -17.47
N ALA A 205 -4.34 -11.74 -16.89
CA ALA A 205 -5.45 -12.46 -17.49
C ALA A 205 -6.62 -11.52 -17.77
N GLY A 206 -7.41 -11.78 -18.82
CA GLY A 206 -8.62 -11.02 -19.13
C GLY A 206 -9.09 -11.23 -20.57
N PRO A 207 -9.73 -10.24 -21.22
CA PRO A 207 -10.15 -8.93 -20.68
C PRO A 207 -11.50 -9.01 -19.93
N PHE A 208 -11.69 -8.20 -18.88
CA PHE A 208 -12.90 -8.21 -18.04
C PHE A 208 -13.66 -6.89 -18.12
N SER A 209 -14.94 -6.93 -18.51
CA SER A 209 -15.82 -5.76 -18.68
C SER A 209 -16.02 -4.95 -17.41
N THR A 210 -16.20 -5.62 -16.27
CA THR A 210 -16.40 -5.02 -14.95
C THR A 210 -15.29 -5.43 -13.97
N ARG A 211 -15.10 -4.63 -12.92
CA ARG A 211 -14.14 -4.93 -11.85
C ARG A 211 -14.58 -6.19 -11.09
N GLU A 212 -15.88 -6.39 -10.99
CA GLU A 212 -16.55 -7.49 -10.31
C GLU A 212 -16.31 -8.81 -11.03
N ALA A 213 -16.37 -8.81 -12.37
CA ALA A 213 -16.00 -9.97 -13.20
C ALA A 213 -14.51 -10.31 -13.06
N ALA A 214 -13.63 -9.29 -12.99
CA ALA A 214 -12.21 -9.51 -12.73
C ALA A 214 -11.96 -10.08 -11.33
N VAL A 215 -12.63 -9.56 -10.28
CA VAL A 215 -12.55 -10.09 -8.91
C VAL A 215 -13.04 -11.55 -8.85
N ALA A 216 -14.13 -11.89 -9.52
CA ALA A 216 -14.63 -13.26 -9.59
C ALA A 216 -13.63 -14.24 -10.24
N ALA A 217 -12.81 -13.76 -11.18
CA ALA A 217 -11.75 -14.57 -11.80
C ALA A 217 -10.50 -14.75 -10.92
N VAL A 218 -10.23 -13.85 -9.95
CA VAL A 218 -9.05 -13.93 -9.05
C VAL A 218 -8.93 -15.30 -8.37
N GLY A 219 -10.05 -15.86 -7.88
CA GLY A 219 -10.05 -17.17 -7.22
C GLY A 219 -9.62 -18.32 -8.15
N LYS A 220 -10.15 -18.35 -9.39
CA LYS A 220 -9.81 -19.35 -10.41
C LYS A 220 -8.35 -19.20 -10.87
N LEU A 221 -7.90 -17.98 -11.10
CA LEU A 221 -6.52 -17.68 -11.50
C LEU A 221 -5.51 -18.03 -10.39
N LYS A 222 -5.87 -17.82 -9.12
CA LYS A 222 -5.05 -18.25 -7.97
C LYS A 222 -4.91 -19.77 -7.90
N ALA A 223 -5.98 -20.51 -8.17
CA ALA A 223 -5.94 -21.97 -8.21
C ALA A 223 -5.15 -22.51 -9.42
N ALA A 224 -5.21 -21.83 -10.57
CA ALA A 224 -4.54 -22.27 -11.80
C ALA A 224 -3.04 -21.95 -11.86
N VAL A 225 -2.62 -20.80 -11.33
CA VAL A 225 -1.25 -20.23 -11.49
C VAL A 225 -0.52 -20.06 -10.15
N GLY A 226 -1.24 -20.06 -9.02
CA GLY A 226 -0.70 -19.77 -7.69
C GLY A 226 -0.59 -18.28 -7.39
N GLY A 227 0.21 -17.94 -6.37
CA GLY A 227 0.53 -16.57 -6.00
C GLY A 227 -0.64 -15.77 -5.40
N ALA A 228 -0.62 -14.46 -5.66
CA ALA A 228 -1.60 -13.49 -5.15
C ALA A 228 -2.14 -12.61 -6.29
N PRO A 229 -2.99 -13.15 -7.18
CA PRO A 229 -3.61 -12.38 -8.25
C PRO A 229 -4.42 -11.19 -7.74
N PHE A 230 -4.35 -10.06 -8.45
CA PHE A 230 -5.09 -8.84 -8.12
C PHE A 230 -5.60 -8.13 -9.38
N VAL A 231 -6.73 -7.43 -9.26
CA VAL A 231 -7.34 -6.68 -10.37
C VAL A 231 -6.53 -5.42 -10.64
N VAL A 232 -6.22 -5.17 -11.92
CA VAL A 232 -5.57 -3.98 -12.44
C VAL A 232 -6.41 -3.37 -13.56
N LYS A 233 -6.28 -2.06 -13.77
CA LYS A 233 -6.77 -1.48 -15.03
C LYS A 233 -5.89 -1.98 -16.19
N ALA A 234 -6.47 -2.20 -17.36
CA ALA A 234 -5.68 -2.39 -18.57
C ALA A 234 -4.83 -1.13 -18.84
N PRO A 235 -3.57 -1.29 -19.29
CA PRO A 235 -2.75 -0.17 -19.75
C PRO A 235 -3.29 0.41 -21.06
#